data_AF-A0A6J1NLH1-F1
#
_entry.id   AF-A0A6J1NLH1-F1
#
_cell.length_a   1.000
_cell.length_b   1.000
_cell.length_c   1.000
_cell.angle_alpha   90.00
_cell.angle_beta   90.00
_cell.angle_gamma   90.00
#
_symmetry.space_group_name_H-M   'P 1'
#
loop_
_entity.id
_entity.type
_entity.pdbx_description
1 polymer ?
#
loop_
_entity_poly.entity_id
_entity_poly.type
_entity_poly.pdbx_seq_one_letter_code
_entity_poly.pdbx_strand_id
1 'polypeptide(L)'
;MGDEDVIRRRLLIDGDGTGDDRRLNVLLKTFIKWCADEKIEESKATHDRMLAQLAQCEFAVTKSQLGSEMMAAELKSYEALSKILENGIESAKGNIEKSKADFAQAKTVRKNRIEYDVLAKVISEQPDRKETLERLSLLKTELNSLEATKQQLESRLSLRKKQFHVLVTSIHQLQALLDEPDDAEGVDDDVEMK
;
A
#
# COMPACT_ATOMS: atom_id res chain seq x y z
N MET A 1 66.78 8.71 3.98
CA MET A 1 65.93 9.90 4.20
C MET A 1 64.85 9.79 3.15
N GLY A 2 63.61 9.50 3.54
CA GLY A 2 62.53 9.28 2.56
C GLY A 2 62.13 10.59 1.90
N ASP A 3 61.68 10.54 0.64
CA ASP A 3 61.26 11.73 -0.12
C ASP A 3 60.19 12.55 0.61
N GLU A 4 59.30 11.89 1.36
CA GLU A 4 58.34 12.50 2.29
C GLU A 4 58.99 13.44 3.32
N ASP A 5 60.12 13.05 3.92
CA ASP A 5 60.81 13.87 4.92
C ASP A 5 61.50 15.08 4.27
N VAL A 6 61.95 14.91 3.03
CA VAL A 6 62.58 15.99 2.24
C VAL A 6 61.53 17.01 1.81
N ILE A 7 60.37 16.54 1.33
CA ILE A 7 59.23 17.38 0.94
C ILE A 7 58.69 18.12 2.17
N ARG A 8 58.51 17.42 3.30
CA ARG A 8 58.05 18.02 4.56
C ARG A 8 59.02 19.07 5.09
N ARG A 9 60.34 18.83 5.06
CA ARG A 9 61.33 19.85 5.42
C ARG A 9 61.34 21.03 4.48
N ARG A 10 61.14 20.80 3.18
CA ARG A 10 61.11 21.89 2.19
C ARG A 10 59.87 22.76 2.35
N LEU A 11 58.71 22.17 2.66
CA LEU A 11 57.50 22.90 3.04
C LEU A 11 57.65 23.63 4.39
N LEU A 12 58.35 23.04 5.36
CA LEU A 12 58.61 23.68 6.66
C LEU A 12 59.61 24.86 6.57
N ILE A 13 60.58 24.81 5.66
CA ILE A 13 61.60 25.86 5.48
C ILE A 13 61.12 26.95 4.52
N ASP A 14 60.43 26.58 3.43
CA ASP A 14 60.10 27.47 2.30
C ASP A 14 58.58 27.75 2.21
N GLY A 15 57.82 27.40 3.25
CA GLY A 15 56.36 27.52 3.29
C GLY A 15 55.69 26.77 2.14
N ASP A 16 55.06 27.50 1.23
CA ASP A 16 54.33 26.97 0.06
C ASP A 16 55.27 26.45 -1.06
N GLY A 17 56.59 26.39 -0.82
CA GLY A 17 57.59 25.90 -1.79
C GLY A 17 57.81 26.85 -2.98
N THR A 18 57.32 28.08 -2.90
CA THR A 18 57.39 29.14 -3.91
C THR A 18 58.78 29.78 -4.02
N GLY A 19 59.70 29.46 -3.09
CA GLY A 19 61.03 30.05 -3.05
C GLY A 19 61.02 31.52 -2.59
N ASP A 20 60.00 31.93 -1.83
CA ASP A 20 59.85 33.28 -1.32
C ASP A 20 60.98 33.64 -0.33
N ASP A 21 61.35 32.72 0.57
CA ASP A 21 62.48 32.91 1.49
C ASP A 21 63.81 33.07 0.73
N ARG A 22 64.01 32.27 -0.32
CA ARG A 22 65.16 32.40 -1.23
C ARG A 22 65.19 33.77 -1.91
N ARG A 23 64.04 34.27 -2.38
CA ARG A 23 63.94 35.60 -3.02
C ARG A 23 64.25 36.73 -2.06
N LEU A 24 63.73 36.68 -0.84
CA LEU A 24 64.01 37.66 0.22
C LEU A 24 65.50 37.64 0.61
N ASN A 25 66.09 36.46 0.75
CA ASN A 25 67.52 36.31 1.01
C ASN A 25 68.40 36.86 -0.13
N VAL A 26 67.99 36.72 -1.39
CA VAL A 26 68.71 37.29 -2.54
C VAL A 26 68.59 38.81 -2.56
N LEU A 27 67.40 39.36 -2.26
CA LEU A 27 67.19 40.80 -2.14
C LEU A 27 68.06 41.41 -1.03
N LEU A 28 68.08 40.77 0.15
CA LEU A 28 68.92 41.19 1.28
C LEU A 28 70.42 41.20 0.94
N LYS A 29 70.91 40.15 0.28
CA LYS A 29 72.33 40.09 -0.16
C LYS A 29 72.65 41.17 -1.20
N THR A 30 71.72 41.45 -2.10
CA THR A 30 71.87 42.49 -3.13
C THR A 30 71.90 43.87 -2.49
N PHE A 31 71.07 44.10 -1.46
CA PHE A 31 71.04 45.33 -0.67
C PHE A 31 72.34 45.57 0.10
N ILE A 32 72.84 44.56 0.82
CA ILE A 32 74.11 44.66 1.55
C ILE A 32 75.27 44.99 0.58
N LYS A 33 75.28 44.36 -0.59
CA LYS A 33 76.30 44.63 -1.62
C LYS A 33 76.19 46.05 -2.15
N TRP A 34 74.98 46.53 -2.44
CA TRP A 34 74.73 47.88 -2.91
C TRP A 34 75.19 48.95 -1.91
N CYS A 35 74.98 48.73 -0.60
CA CYS A 35 75.46 49.64 0.44
C CYS A 35 76.99 49.70 0.56
N ALA A 36 77.71 48.70 0.05
CA ALA A 36 79.17 48.59 0.13
C ALA A 36 79.90 49.04 -1.16
N ASP A 37 79.18 49.37 -2.23
CA ASP A 37 79.77 49.76 -3.52
C ASP A 37 80.09 51.28 -3.56
N GLU A 38 81.36 51.64 -3.83
CA GLU A 38 81.82 53.03 -3.95
C GLU A 38 81.66 53.62 -5.38
N LYS A 39 81.25 52.80 -6.37
CA LYS A 39 81.12 53.19 -7.78
C LYS A 39 79.68 53.58 -8.15
N ILE A 40 79.50 54.82 -8.63
CA ILE A 40 78.19 55.44 -8.86
C ILE A 40 77.37 54.80 -10.01
N GLU A 41 78.00 54.30 -11.07
CA GLU A 41 77.26 53.70 -12.21
C GLU A 41 76.73 52.29 -11.93
N GLU A 42 77.53 51.44 -11.29
CA GLU A 42 77.10 50.09 -10.87
C GLU A 42 76.02 50.15 -9.79
N SER A 43 76.02 51.22 -8.99
CA SER A 43 75.03 51.51 -7.95
C SER A 43 73.61 51.75 -8.49
N LYS A 44 73.45 52.37 -9.68
CA LYS A 44 72.10 52.59 -10.26
C LYS A 44 71.47 51.31 -10.81
N ALA A 45 72.24 50.52 -11.56
CA ALA A 45 71.73 49.27 -12.14
C ALA A 45 71.37 48.22 -11.06
N THR A 46 72.14 48.19 -9.97
CA THR A 46 71.85 47.33 -8.81
C THR A 46 70.64 47.82 -8.03
N HIS A 47 70.44 49.13 -7.89
CA HIS A 47 69.23 49.72 -7.31
C HIS A 47 67.96 49.37 -8.11
N ASP A 48 67.97 49.53 -9.43
CA ASP A 48 66.82 49.19 -10.27
C ASP A 48 66.49 47.69 -10.21
N ARG A 49 67.52 46.84 -10.12
CA ARG A 49 67.35 45.40 -9.90
C ARG A 49 66.71 45.08 -8.54
N MET A 50 67.07 45.81 -7.49
CA MET A 50 66.43 45.65 -6.17
C MET A 50 64.97 46.05 -6.20
N LEU A 51 64.63 47.17 -6.86
CA LEU A 51 63.23 47.59 -7.03
C LEU A 51 62.41 46.54 -7.79
N ALA A 52 62.95 45.96 -8.86
CA ALA A 52 62.29 44.89 -9.59
C ALA A 52 62.08 43.63 -8.73
N GLN A 53 63.06 43.27 -7.88
CA GLN A 53 62.94 42.15 -6.94
C GLN A 53 61.92 42.43 -5.83
N LEU A 54 61.84 43.66 -5.34
CA LEU A 54 60.86 44.09 -4.35
C LEU A 54 59.43 43.99 -4.93
N ALA A 55 59.21 44.52 -6.13
CA ALA A 55 57.93 44.43 -6.83
C ALA A 55 57.46 42.97 -7.04
N GLN A 56 58.40 42.06 -7.32
CA GLN A 56 58.09 40.62 -7.40
C GLN A 56 57.68 40.04 -6.05
N CYS A 57 58.28 40.49 -4.94
CA CYS A 57 57.90 40.06 -3.60
C CYS A 57 56.52 40.58 -3.21
N GLU A 58 56.22 41.84 -3.48
CA GLU A 58 54.89 42.43 -3.26
C GLU A 58 53.80 41.71 -4.07
N PHE A 59 54.09 41.39 -5.33
CA PHE A 59 53.18 40.60 -6.16
C PHE A 59 52.93 39.20 -5.59
N ALA A 60 53.97 38.51 -5.14
CA ALA A 60 53.84 37.17 -4.55
C ALA A 60 52.98 37.18 -3.27
N VAL A 61 53.20 38.16 -2.39
CA VAL A 61 52.40 38.34 -1.17
C VAL A 61 50.93 38.60 -1.52
N THR A 62 50.68 39.52 -2.46
CA THR A 62 49.32 39.85 -2.91
C THR A 62 48.62 38.63 -3.52
N LYS A 63 49.34 37.85 -4.33
CA LYS A 63 48.83 36.61 -4.92
C LYS A 63 48.49 35.56 -3.85
N SER A 64 49.36 35.38 -2.86
CA SER A 64 49.12 34.44 -1.76
C SER A 64 47.90 34.85 -0.93
N GLN A 65 47.77 36.14 -0.61
CA GLN A 65 46.61 36.67 0.11
C GLN A 65 45.30 36.44 -0.64
N LEU A 66 45.27 36.76 -1.94
CA LEU A 66 44.09 36.52 -2.78
C LEU A 66 43.76 35.02 -2.89
N GLY A 67 44.78 34.17 -2.99
CA GLY A 67 44.62 32.72 -2.97
C GLY A 67 44.01 32.23 -1.66
N SER A 68 44.45 32.75 -0.51
CA SER A 68 43.90 32.43 0.81
C SER A 68 42.44 32.85 0.93
N GLU A 69 42.08 34.04 0.45
CA GLU A 69 40.70 34.53 0.47
C GLU A 69 39.78 33.70 -0.42
N MET A 70 40.26 33.34 -1.62
CA MET A 70 39.55 32.44 -2.54
C MET A 70 39.32 31.06 -1.90
N MET A 71 40.35 30.45 -1.31
CA MET A 71 40.24 29.16 -0.63
C MET A 71 39.25 29.20 0.54
N ALA A 72 39.25 30.27 1.32
CA ALA A 72 38.28 30.45 2.41
C ALA A 72 36.83 30.56 1.88
N ALA A 73 36.62 31.26 0.77
CA ALA A 73 35.32 31.38 0.13
C ALA A 73 34.84 30.03 -0.46
N GLU A 74 35.74 29.29 -1.11
CA GLU A 74 35.45 27.95 -1.64
C GLU A 74 35.08 26.97 -0.52
N LEU A 75 35.82 26.98 0.59
CA LEU A 75 35.55 26.13 1.74
C LEU A 75 34.14 26.37 2.31
N LYS A 76 33.73 27.64 2.44
CA LYS A 76 32.37 28.01 2.84
C LYS A 76 31.30 27.52 1.86
N SER A 77 31.60 27.57 0.56
CA SER A 77 30.70 27.06 -0.49
C SER A 77 30.55 25.53 -0.40
N TYR A 78 31.65 24.81 -0.17
CA TYR A 78 31.62 23.36 0.02
C TYR A 78 30.87 22.96 1.29
N GLU A 79 31.01 23.69 2.40
CA GLU A 79 30.21 23.47 3.61
C GLU A 79 28.71 23.64 3.34
N ALA A 80 28.33 24.68 2.60
CA ALA A 80 26.94 24.90 2.22
C ALA A 80 26.41 23.77 1.33
N LEU A 81 27.21 23.32 0.36
CA LEU A 81 26.87 22.20 -0.52
C LEU A 81 26.71 20.90 0.27
N SER A 82 27.60 20.62 1.24
CA SER A 82 27.51 19.46 2.12
C SER A 82 26.19 19.42 2.87
N LYS A 83 25.76 20.56 3.44
CA LYS A 83 24.47 20.67 4.15
C LYS A 83 23.28 20.44 3.21
N ILE A 84 23.34 20.94 1.98
CA ILE A 84 22.29 20.69 0.98
C ILE A 84 22.20 19.19 0.66
N LEU A 85 23.35 18.54 0.47
CA LEU A 85 23.41 17.10 0.19
C LEU A 85 22.89 16.28 1.37
N GLU A 86 23.27 16.60 2.60
CA GLU A 86 22.76 15.94 3.81
C GLU A 86 21.24 16.05 3.93
N ASN A 87 20.69 17.26 3.73
CA ASN A 87 19.24 17.48 3.73
C ASN A 87 18.54 16.71 2.58
N GLY A 88 19.17 16.66 1.40
CA GLY A 88 18.68 15.88 0.27
C GLY A 88 18.65 14.39 0.55
N ILE A 89 19.68 13.85 1.20
CA ILE A 89 19.76 12.45 1.62
C ILE A 89 18.67 12.14 2.65
N GLU A 90 18.47 13.02 3.64
CA GLU A 90 17.45 12.81 4.67
C GLU A 90 16.03 12.84 4.08
N SER A 91 15.76 13.79 3.18
CA SER A 91 14.50 13.85 2.43
C SER A 91 14.29 12.60 1.57
N ALA A 92 15.32 12.11 0.87
CA ALA A 92 15.24 10.90 0.08
C ALA A 92 14.96 9.66 0.94
N LYS A 93 15.60 9.53 2.11
CA LYS A 93 15.31 8.47 3.08
C LYS A 93 13.86 8.53 3.55
N GLY A 94 13.36 9.71 3.90
CA GLY A 94 11.96 9.91 4.28
C GLY A 94 10.98 9.49 3.18
N ASN A 95 11.27 9.84 1.93
CA ASN A 95 10.47 9.45 0.77
C ASN A 95 10.49 7.93 0.52
N ILE A 96 11.63 7.27 0.73
CA ILE A 96 11.75 5.81 0.64
C ILE A 96 10.88 5.13 1.70
N GLU A 97 10.94 5.58 2.95
CA GLU A 97 10.15 4.97 4.03
C GLU A 97 8.65 5.17 3.79
N LYS A 98 8.23 6.35 3.34
CA LYS A 98 6.85 6.60 2.93
C LYS A 98 6.42 5.69 1.78
N SER A 99 7.22 5.60 0.72
CA SER A 99 6.92 4.74 -0.43
C SER A 99 6.80 3.27 -0.05
N LYS A 100 7.60 2.82 0.93
CA LYS A 100 7.55 1.46 1.46
C LYS A 100 6.26 1.20 2.25
N ALA A 101 5.81 2.16 3.06
CA ALA A 101 4.52 2.08 3.75
C ALA A 101 3.34 2.05 2.75
N ASP A 102 3.35 2.94 1.77
CA ASP A 102 2.34 3.00 0.70
C ASP A 102 2.31 1.69 -0.10
N PHE A 103 3.48 1.11 -0.40
CA PHE A 103 3.57 -0.19 -1.07
C PHE A 103 2.98 -1.33 -0.24
N ALA A 104 3.23 -1.37 1.07
CA ALA A 104 2.66 -2.38 1.97
C ALA A 104 1.12 -2.27 2.02
N GLN A 105 0.60 -1.05 2.07
CA GLN A 105 -0.84 -0.81 2.02
C GLN A 105 -1.42 -1.25 0.67
N ALA A 106 -0.80 -0.88 -0.45
CA ALA A 106 -1.23 -1.27 -1.79
C ALA A 106 -1.24 -2.80 -1.97
N LYS A 107 -0.25 -3.50 -1.41
CA LYS A 107 -0.21 -4.98 -1.41
C LYS A 107 -1.38 -5.58 -0.65
N THR A 108 -1.74 -4.99 0.49
CA THR A 108 -2.89 -5.42 1.29
C THR A 108 -4.21 -5.20 0.54
N VAL A 109 -4.40 -4.02 -0.06
CA VAL A 109 -5.59 -3.73 -0.88
C VAL A 109 -5.70 -4.70 -2.06
N ARG A 110 -4.57 -5.00 -2.73
CA ARG A 110 -4.55 -5.99 -3.82
C ARG A 110 -4.94 -7.38 -3.34
N LYS A 111 -4.43 -7.82 -2.19
CA LYS A 111 -4.79 -9.12 -1.59
C LYS A 111 -6.30 -9.17 -1.31
N ASN A 112 -6.84 -8.17 -0.65
CA ASN A 112 -8.26 -8.10 -0.32
C ASN A 112 -9.12 -8.11 -1.60
N ARG A 113 -8.71 -7.38 -2.64
CA ARG A 113 -9.40 -7.38 -3.94
C ARG A 113 -9.43 -8.77 -4.58
N ILE A 114 -8.33 -9.50 -4.55
CA ILE A 114 -8.28 -10.87 -5.08
C ILE A 114 -9.21 -11.79 -4.27
N GLU A 115 -9.22 -11.68 -2.94
CA GLU A 115 -10.12 -12.46 -2.08
C GLU A 115 -11.60 -12.17 -2.39
N TYR A 116 -11.95 -10.89 -2.59
CA TYR A 116 -13.29 -10.50 -3.01
C TYR A 116 -13.65 -11.02 -4.39
N ASP A 117 -12.74 -10.96 -5.36
CA ASP A 117 -12.97 -11.47 -6.71
C ASP A 117 -13.19 -13.00 -6.70
N VAL A 118 -12.44 -13.74 -5.88
CA VAL A 118 -12.63 -15.18 -5.69
C VAL A 118 -14.00 -15.46 -5.08
N LEU A 119 -14.38 -14.75 -4.01
CA LEU A 119 -15.68 -14.94 -3.38
C LEU A 119 -16.83 -14.56 -4.32
N ALA A 120 -16.69 -13.48 -5.09
CA ALA A 120 -17.68 -13.06 -6.08
C ALA A 120 -17.89 -14.12 -7.17
N LYS A 121 -16.82 -14.80 -7.62
CA LYS A 121 -16.94 -15.93 -8.56
C LYS A 121 -17.77 -17.07 -7.95
N VAL A 122 -17.46 -17.49 -6.72
CA VAL A 122 -18.23 -18.55 -6.05
C VAL A 122 -19.69 -18.15 -5.86
N ILE A 123 -19.97 -16.89 -5.52
CA ILE A 123 -21.34 -16.37 -5.41
C ILE A 123 -22.05 -16.39 -6.77
N SER A 124 -21.36 -16.05 -7.86
CA SER A 124 -21.94 -16.03 -9.20
C SER A 124 -22.29 -17.42 -9.77
N GLU A 125 -21.69 -18.49 -9.22
CA GLU A 125 -22.06 -19.87 -9.55
C GLU A 125 -23.41 -20.26 -8.93
N GLN A 126 -23.86 -19.55 -7.88
CA GLN A 126 -25.15 -19.78 -7.25
C GLN A 126 -26.28 -19.08 -8.02
N PRO A 127 -27.49 -19.64 -8.05
CA PRO A 127 -28.63 -19.03 -8.72
C PRO A 127 -29.00 -17.68 -8.09
N ASP A 128 -29.59 -16.81 -8.90
CA ASP A 128 -29.98 -15.49 -8.42
C ASP A 128 -30.96 -15.61 -7.24
N ARG A 129 -30.68 -14.83 -6.20
CA ARG A 129 -31.45 -14.84 -4.95
C ARG A 129 -32.89 -14.43 -5.21
N LYS A 130 -33.10 -13.43 -6.07
CA LYS A 130 -34.44 -12.91 -6.35
C LYS A 130 -35.29 -13.97 -7.06
N GLU A 131 -34.75 -14.58 -8.10
CA GLU A 131 -35.42 -15.66 -8.83
C GLU A 131 -35.72 -16.87 -7.92
N THR A 132 -34.76 -17.25 -7.07
CA THR A 132 -34.95 -18.35 -6.11
C THR A 132 -36.06 -18.05 -5.11
N LEU A 133 -36.16 -16.82 -4.61
CA LEU A 133 -37.24 -16.39 -3.71
C LEU A 133 -38.61 -16.37 -4.41
N GLU A 134 -38.67 -15.91 -5.67
CA GLU A 134 -39.90 -15.92 -6.46
C GLU A 134 -40.40 -17.35 -6.68
N ARG A 135 -39.52 -18.26 -7.12
CA ARG A 135 -39.83 -19.70 -7.26
C ARG A 135 -40.32 -20.30 -5.94
N LEU A 136 -39.66 -19.98 -4.83
CA LEU A 136 -40.04 -20.47 -3.50
C LEU A 136 -41.44 -19.97 -3.10
N SER A 137 -41.78 -18.72 -3.42
CA SER A 137 -43.11 -18.17 -3.16
C SER A 137 -44.20 -18.88 -3.97
N LEU A 138 -43.95 -19.14 -5.26
CA LEU A 138 -44.85 -19.87 -6.15
C LEU A 138 -45.06 -21.30 -5.63
N LEU A 139 -43.98 -22.02 -5.33
CA LEU A 139 -44.02 -23.37 -4.76
C LEU A 139 -44.83 -23.41 -3.45
N LYS A 140 -44.69 -22.41 -2.57
CA LYS A 140 -45.50 -22.30 -1.35
C LYS A 140 -46.98 -22.12 -1.66
N THR A 141 -47.34 -21.26 -2.61
CA THR A 141 -48.74 -21.07 -2.99
C THR A 141 -49.35 -22.32 -3.60
N GLU A 142 -48.59 -23.03 -4.44
CA GLU A 142 -49.01 -24.28 -5.05
C GLU A 142 -49.21 -25.37 -4.00
N LEU A 143 -48.27 -25.52 -3.05
CA LEU A 143 -48.36 -26.48 -1.96
C LEU A 143 -49.59 -26.23 -1.09
N ASN A 144 -49.86 -24.97 -0.73
CA ASN A 144 -51.07 -24.61 0.01
C ASN A 144 -52.35 -24.95 -0.78
N SER A 145 -52.36 -24.77 -2.10
CA SER A 145 -53.51 -25.11 -2.94
C SER A 145 -53.72 -26.63 -3.05
N LEU A 146 -52.64 -27.40 -3.16
CA LEU A 146 -52.67 -28.86 -3.16
C LEU A 146 -53.15 -29.41 -1.81
N GLU A 147 -52.73 -28.78 -0.71
CA GLU A 147 -53.18 -29.18 0.62
C GLU A 147 -54.67 -28.90 0.82
N ALA A 148 -55.16 -27.75 0.36
CA ALA A 148 -56.59 -27.42 0.39
C ALA A 148 -57.43 -28.40 -0.47
N THR A 149 -56.98 -28.71 -1.69
CA THR A 149 -57.66 -29.67 -2.57
C THR A 149 -57.62 -31.09 -2.01
N LYS A 150 -56.52 -31.51 -1.40
CA LYS A 150 -56.42 -32.79 -0.66
C LYS A 150 -57.45 -32.84 0.47
N GLN A 151 -57.53 -31.82 1.32
CA GLN A 151 -58.51 -31.76 2.41
C GLN A 151 -59.96 -31.80 1.88
N GLN A 152 -60.22 -31.11 0.77
CA GLN A 152 -61.52 -31.16 0.11
C GLN A 152 -61.86 -32.56 -0.42
N LEU A 153 -60.91 -33.25 -1.05
CA LEU A 153 -61.11 -34.62 -1.53
C LEU A 153 -61.30 -35.62 -0.39
N GLU A 154 -60.53 -35.50 0.69
CA GLU A 154 -60.67 -36.33 1.89
C GLU A 154 -62.05 -36.15 2.55
N SER A 155 -62.54 -34.91 2.64
CA SER A 155 -63.88 -34.64 3.17
C SER A 155 -64.98 -35.21 2.27
N ARG A 156 -64.86 -35.10 0.94
CA ARG A 156 -65.78 -35.71 -0.03
C ARG A 156 -65.76 -37.23 0.06
N LEU A 157 -64.57 -37.85 0.17
CA LEU A 157 -64.42 -39.29 0.32
C LEU A 157 -65.07 -39.77 1.62
N SER A 158 -64.86 -39.05 2.73
CA SER A 158 -65.49 -39.33 4.02
C SER A 158 -67.01 -39.28 3.94
N LEU A 159 -67.56 -38.25 3.28
CA LEU A 159 -69.01 -38.15 3.04
C LEU A 159 -69.53 -39.33 2.22
N ARG A 160 -68.85 -39.70 1.13
CA ARG A 160 -69.22 -40.86 0.29
C ARG A 160 -69.17 -42.17 1.09
N LYS A 161 -68.14 -42.38 1.92
CA LYS A 161 -68.06 -43.54 2.83
C LYS A 161 -69.26 -43.59 3.78
N LYS A 162 -69.67 -42.46 4.37
CA LYS A 162 -70.86 -42.37 5.22
C LYS A 162 -72.15 -42.69 4.44
N GLN A 163 -72.31 -42.12 3.24
CA GLN A 163 -73.47 -42.40 2.37
C GLN A 163 -73.54 -43.89 1.99
N PHE A 164 -72.40 -44.50 1.65
CA PHE A 164 -72.33 -45.92 1.32
C PHE A 164 -72.67 -46.79 2.53
N HIS A 165 -72.21 -46.42 3.73
CA HIS A 165 -72.56 -47.11 4.96
C HIS A 165 -74.06 -47.06 5.24
N VAL A 166 -74.72 -45.89 5.07
CA VAL A 166 -76.18 -45.77 5.19
C VAL A 166 -76.88 -46.69 4.20
N LEU A 167 -76.47 -46.69 2.93
CA LEU A 167 -77.07 -47.55 1.90
C LEU A 167 -76.92 -49.04 2.24
N VAL A 168 -75.74 -49.46 2.69
CA VAL A 168 -75.48 -50.83 3.13
C VAL A 168 -76.36 -51.20 4.33
N THR A 169 -76.50 -50.32 5.32
CA THR A 169 -77.38 -50.56 6.48
C THR A 169 -78.85 -50.66 6.05
N SER A 170 -79.31 -49.80 5.14
CA SER A 170 -80.67 -49.89 4.59
C SER A 170 -80.91 -51.18 3.81
N ILE A 171 -79.93 -51.67 3.06
CA ILE A 171 -80.01 -52.98 2.39
C ILE A 171 -80.17 -54.10 3.42
N HIS A 172 -79.35 -54.11 4.48
CA HIS A 172 -79.47 -55.10 5.55
C HIS A 172 -80.82 -55.02 6.28
N GLN A 173 -81.36 -53.82 6.48
CA GLN A 173 -82.69 -53.63 7.07
C GLN A 173 -83.80 -54.16 6.16
N LEU A 174 -83.73 -53.89 4.85
CA LEU A 174 -84.68 -54.44 3.88
C LEU A 174 -84.58 -55.95 3.77
N GLN A 175 -83.37 -56.52 3.84
CA GLN A 175 -83.18 -57.97 3.92
C GLN A 175 -83.81 -58.54 5.20
N ALA A 176 -83.61 -57.89 6.35
CA ALA A 176 -84.25 -58.32 7.60
C ALA A 176 -85.79 -58.26 7.54
N LEU A 177 -86.36 -57.26 6.87
CA LEU A 177 -87.81 -57.17 6.62
C LEU A 177 -88.32 -58.25 5.65
N LEU A 178 -87.52 -58.64 4.66
CA LEU A 178 -87.84 -59.72 3.72
C LEU A 178 -87.69 -61.12 4.34
N ASP A 179 -86.82 -61.24 5.35
CA ASP A 179 -86.61 -62.46 6.13
C ASP A 179 -87.62 -62.61 7.29
N GLU A 180 -88.49 -61.62 7.53
CA GLU A 180 -89.67 -61.77 8.40
C GLU A 180 -90.75 -62.59 7.66
N PRO A 181 -91.20 -63.73 8.22
CA PRO A 181 -92.23 -64.54 7.57
C PRO A 181 -93.60 -63.83 7.59
N ASP A 182 -94.26 -63.79 6.43
CA ASP A 182 -95.69 -63.49 6.29
C ASP A 182 -96.49 -64.59 7.01
N ASP A 183 -96.72 -64.43 8.31
CA ASP A 183 -97.68 -65.24 9.07
C ASP A 183 -99.04 -64.52 9.17
N ALA A 184 -99.91 -64.96 8.26
CA ALA A 184 -101.34 -65.25 8.45
C ALA A 184 -102.40 -64.14 8.33
N GLU A 185 -103.08 -64.13 7.16
CA GLU A 185 -104.54 -64.10 7.13
C GLU A 185 -105.10 -65.54 7.15
N GLY A 186 -106.08 -65.81 8.03
CA GLY A 186 -107.11 -66.83 7.81
C GLY A 186 -107.63 -67.58 9.05
N VAL A 187 -108.98 -67.62 9.16
CA VAL A 187 -109.85 -68.58 9.90
C VAL A 187 -110.13 -68.17 11.37
N ASP A 188 -111.35 -68.09 11.94
CA ASP A 188 -112.76 -68.31 11.57
C ASP A 188 -113.64 -67.85 12.77
N ASP A 189 -114.94 -67.75 12.54
CA ASP A 189 -116.02 -67.56 13.53
C ASP A 189 -115.81 -68.41 14.80
N ASP A 190 -116.05 -67.82 15.98
CA ASP A 190 -116.89 -68.51 16.96
C ASP A 190 -117.57 -67.56 17.96
N VAL A 191 -118.86 -67.83 18.10
CA VAL A 191 -119.87 -67.19 18.94
C VAL A 191 -119.69 -67.61 20.39
N GLU A 192 -119.79 -66.70 21.37
CA GLU A 192 -120.50 -67.02 22.62
C GLU A 192 -121.03 -65.81 23.41
N MET A 193 -122.29 -65.96 23.81
CA MET A 193 -123.09 -65.07 24.65
C MET A 193 -122.60 -65.04 26.11
N LYS A 194 -122.60 -63.85 26.72
CA LYS A 194 -123.39 -63.53 27.93
C LYS A 194 -123.35 -62.04 28.25
#